data_AF-A0A2E2EPS8-F1
#
_entry.id   AF-A0A2E2EPS8-F1
#
_cell.length_a   1.000
_cell.length_b   1.000
_cell.length_c   1.000
_cell.angle_alpha   90.00
_cell.angle_beta   90.00
_cell.angle_gamma   90.00
#
_symmetry.space_group_name_H-M   'P 1'
#
loop_
_entity.id
_entity.type
_entity.pdbx_description
1 polymer ?
#
loop_
_entity_poly.entity_id
_entity_poly.type
_entity_poly.pdbx_seq_one_letter_code
_entity_poly.pdbx_strand_id
1 'polypeptide(L)'
;MRKILFGVIITLVVLFTFKYCGDKKNNEIILKENSALIQEQLKNVSKLVVTEGHFSEVFSYKNSKAIFGDLIEVEKKALVVVNADVTVSYDLSKLEYDIDEENKILLITHIPYQEIKINPDFEYYDIQADFLNQFEAKDYNDIKETVKKQLMKKIENSDLKSNAKNRLLSELSKFYILTNSLGWTLQYNENILESSSEIGDLKL
;
A
#
# COMPACT_ATOMS: atom_id res chain seq x y z
N MET A 1 25.88 43.27 -54.00
CA MET A 1 25.05 42.12 -53.56
C MET A 1 25.69 41.30 -52.43
N ARG A 2 26.98 40.89 -52.50
CA ARG A 2 27.66 40.11 -51.44
C ARG A 2 27.61 40.71 -50.01
N LYS A 3 27.71 42.04 -49.86
CA LYS A 3 27.71 42.71 -48.54
C LYS A 3 26.33 42.74 -47.85
N ILE A 4 25.25 42.80 -48.62
CA ILE A 4 23.87 42.78 -48.10
C ILE A 4 23.51 41.36 -47.65
N LEU A 5 23.92 40.36 -48.44
CA LEU A 5 23.73 38.94 -48.10
C LEU A 5 24.41 38.58 -46.77
N PHE A 6 25.62 39.11 -46.53
CA PHE A 6 26.36 38.91 -45.28
C PHE A 6 25.64 39.51 -44.06
N GLY A 7 25.04 40.70 -44.21
CA GLY A 7 24.26 41.33 -43.14
C GLY A 7 23.00 40.54 -42.76
N VAL A 8 22.33 39.94 -43.75
CA VAL A 8 21.14 39.08 -43.55
C VAL A 8 21.50 37.78 -42.85
N ILE A 9 22.63 37.17 -43.20
CA ILE A 9 23.11 35.94 -42.55
C ILE A 9 23.47 36.22 -41.08
N ILE A 10 24.17 37.32 -40.80
CA ILE A 10 24.55 37.70 -39.42
C ILE A 10 23.32 37.95 -38.55
N THR A 11 22.32 38.67 -39.08
CA THR A 11 21.07 38.93 -38.33
C THR A 11 20.27 37.64 -38.10
N LEU A 12 20.21 36.73 -39.08
CA LEU A 12 19.62 35.39 -38.90
C LEU A 12 20.34 34.58 -37.82
N VAL A 13 21.67 34.54 -37.84
CA VAL A 13 22.46 33.81 -36.83
C VAL A 13 22.18 34.36 -35.44
N VAL A 14 22.22 35.69 -35.26
CA VAL A 14 21.96 36.33 -33.96
C VAL A 14 20.54 36.01 -33.48
N LEU A 15 19.53 36.14 -34.34
CA LEU A 15 18.13 35.80 -34.02
C LEU A 15 17.98 34.32 -33.62
N PHE A 16 18.57 33.41 -34.38
CA PHE A 16 18.52 31.98 -34.08
C PHE A 16 19.25 31.64 -32.78
N THR A 17 20.42 32.23 -32.50
CA THR A 17 21.10 32.02 -31.21
C THR A 17 20.32 32.57 -30.03
N PHE A 18 19.69 33.74 -30.16
CA PHE A 18 18.91 34.34 -29.08
C PHE A 18 17.65 33.52 -28.80
N LYS A 19 16.97 33.04 -29.86
CA LYS A 19 15.83 32.14 -29.75
C LYS A 19 16.23 30.79 -29.12
N TYR A 20 17.30 30.17 -29.59
CA TYR A 20 17.78 28.88 -29.07
C TYR A 20 18.20 28.97 -27.59
N CYS A 21 18.87 30.05 -27.19
CA CYS A 21 19.26 30.27 -25.79
C CYS A 21 18.02 30.52 -24.89
N GLY A 22 17.04 31.27 -25.39
CA GLY A 22 15.75 31.48 -24.71
C GLY A 22 14.96 30.19 -24.51
N ASP A 23 14.85 29.37 -25.56
CA ASP A 23 14.15 28.08 -25.53
C ASP A 23 14.82 27.10 -24.56
N LYS A 24 16.16 27.05 -24.52
CA LYS A 24 16.91 26.21 -23.57
C LYS A 24 16.62 26.60 -22.12
N LYS A 25 16.68 27.90 -21.80
CA LYS A 25 16.40 28.40 -20.45
C LYS A 25 14.96 28.14 -20.03
N ASN A 26 14.00 28.29 -20.96
CA ASN A 26 12.60 28.02 -20.69
C ASN A 26 12.34 26.52 -20.42
N ASN A 27 13.00 25.63 -21.18
CA ASN A 27 12.92 24.19 -20.97
C ASN A 27 13.49 23.76 -19.61
N GLU A 28 14.61 24.34 -19.17
CA GLU A 28 15.17 24.07 -17.84
C GLU A 28 14.22 24.50 -16.71
N ILE A 29 13.54 25.65 -16.86
CA ILE A 29 12.53 26.12 -15.90
C ILE A 29 11.35 25.14 -15.83
N ILE A 30 10.79 24.76 -16.99
CA ILE A 30 9.67 23.81 -17.07
C ILE A 30 10.03 22.44 -16.47
N LEU A 31 11.25 21.94 -16.75
CA LEU A 31 11.74 20.68 -16.16
C LEU A 31 11.73 20.73 -14.64
N LYS A 32 12.28 21.81 -14.07
CA LYS A 32 12.34 22.01 -12.63
C LYS A 32 10.95 22.16 -12.00
N GLU A 33 10.06 22.89 -12.66
CA GLU A 33 8.67 23.05 -12.23
C GLU A 33 7.92 21.71 -12.25
N ASN A 34 8.02 20.93 -13.32
CA ASN A 34 7.39 19.62 -13.43
C ASN A 34 7.94 18.62 -12.41
N SER A 35 9.26 18.58 -12.22
CA SER A 35 9.92 17.76 -11.19
C SER A 35 9.40 18.11 -9.79
N ALA A 36 9.34 19.40 -9.46
CA ALA A 36 8.82 19.87 -8.18
C ALA A 36 7.34 19.50 -7.98
N LEU A 37 6.51 19.60 -9.02
CA LEU A 37 5.10 19.19 -8.96
C LEU A 37 4.95 17.68 -8.74
N ILE A 38 5.76 16.86 -9.41
CA ILE A 38 5.77 15.40 -9.22
C ILE A 38 6.16 15.06 -7.78
N GLN A 39 7.23 15.67 -7.27
CA GLN A 39 7.70 15.49 -5.89
C GLN A 39 6.65 15.93 -4.87
N GLU A 40 6.02 17.08 -5.10
CA GLU A 40 4.96 17.58 -4.23
C GLU A 40 3.76 16.63 -4.21
N GLN A 41 3.35 16.11 -5.37
CA GLN A 41 2.28 15.13 -5.45
C GLN A 41 2.63 13.85 -4.69
N LEU A 42 3.83 13.30 -4.86
CA LEU A 42 4.30 12.11 -4.14
C LEU A 42 4.31 12.34 -2.63
N LYS A 43 4.81 13.50 -2.19
CA LYS A 43 4.84 13.88 -0.77
C LYS A 43 3.45 14.05 -0.17
N ASN A 44 2.51 14.65 -0.92
CA ASN A 44 1.14 14.88 -0.46
C ASN A 44 0.29 13.60 -0.43
N VAL A 45 0.70 12.55 -1.14
CA VAL A 45 0.05 11.24 -1.19
C VAL A 45 0.67 10.26 -0.17
N SER A 46 1.32 10.76 0.89
CA SER A 46 1.76 10.00 2.08
C SER A 46 0.61 9.36 2.90
N LYS A 47 -0.54 9.13 2.27
CA LYS A 47 -1.78 8.63 2.88
C LYS A 47 -1.72 7.12 2.98
N LEU A 48 -2.31 6.60 4.05
CA LEU A 48 -2.66 5.19 4.15
C LEU A 48 -3.80 4.91 3.17
N VAL A 49 -3.59 3.97 2.26
CA VAL A 49 -4.69 3.36 1.48
C VAL A 49 -5.29 2.28 2.35
N VAL A 50 -6.55 2.43 2.73
CA VAL A 50 -7.20 1.60 3.74
C VAL A 50 -8.40 0.87 3.14
N THR A 51 -8.49 -0.43 3.40
CA THR A 51 -9.73 -1.18 3.27
C THR A 51 -10.07 -1.78 4.63
N GLU A 52 -11.30 -1.53 5.07
CA GLU A 52 -11.82 -1.98 6.35
C GLU A 52 -12.82 -3.11 6.15
N GLY A 53 -12.88 -4.01 7.13
CA GLY A 53 -13.84 -5.10 7.19
C GLY A 53 -14.21 -5.41 8.63
N HIS A 54 -15.40 -5.95 8.83
CA HIS A 54 -15.92 -6.34 10.13
C HIS A 54 -16.21 -7.83 10.15
N PHE A 55 -15.76 -8.53 11.18
CA PHE A 55 -16.01 -9.95 11.37
C PHE A 55 -16.67 -10.17 12.74
N SER A 56 -17.79 -10.87 12.76
CA SER A 56 -18.45 -11.28 14.00
C SER A 56 -18.67 -12.78 13.98
N GLU A 57 -18.18 -13.46 15.01
CA GLU A 57 -18.27 -14.92 15.10
C GLU A 57 -18.34 -15.40 16.56
N VAL A 58 -19.07 -16.48 16.75
CA VAL A 58 -19.16 -17.18 18.04
C VAL A 58 -18.17 -18.34 18.05
N PHE A 59 -17.28 -18.33 19.02
CA PHE A 59 -16.27 -19.36 19.24
C PHE A 59 -16.61 -20.18 20.48
N SER A 60 -16.56 -21.51 20.35
CA SER A 60 -16.65 -22.42 21.50
C SER A 60 -15.26 -22.93 21.82
N TYR A 61 -14.75 -22.55 22.98
CA TYR A 61 -13.54 -23.12 23.56
C TYR A 61 -13.90 -24.32 24.41
N LYS A 62 -13.18 -25.43 24.24
CA LYS A 62 -13.28 -26.62 25.08
C LYS A 62 -11.88 -27.17 25.35
N ASN A 63 -11.60 -27.48 26.61
CA ASN A 63 -10.39 -28.14 27.03
C ASN A 63 -10.74 -29.25 28.02
N SER A 64 -10.19 -30.45 27.82
CA SER A 64 -10.31 -31.54 28.79
C SER A 64 -8.94 -32.08 29.17
N LYS A 65 -8.85 -32.59 30.39
CA LYS A 65 -7.64 -33.18 30.95
C LYS A 65 -8.00 -34.46 31.69
N ALA A 66 -7.22 -35.50 31.44
CA ALA A 66 -7.29 -36.73 32.19
C ALA A 66 -6.49 -36.62 33.50
N ILE A 67 -7.08 -37.07 34.61
CA ILE A 67 -6.48 -37.09 35.95
C ILE A 67 -6.58 -38.51 36.51
N PHE A 68 -5.67 -38.87 37.43
CA PHE A 68 -5.57 -40.21 38.02
C PHE A 68 -5.27 -41.31 37.00
N GLY A 69 -4.28 -41.12 36.14
CA GLY A 69 -3.86 -42.16 35.17
C GLY A 69 -4.99 -42.55 34.21
N ASP A 70 -5.69 -41.54 33.68
CA ASP A 70 -6.77 -41.65 32.70
C ASP A 70 -8.12 -42.21 33.21
N LEU A 71 -8.29 -42.32 34.53
CA LEU A 71 -9.54 -42.80 35.14
C LEU A 71 -10.65 -41.72 35.22
N ILE A 72 -10.28 -40.44 35.27
CA ILE A 72 -11.23 -39.32 35.40
C ILE A 72 -10.90 -38.24 34.37
N GLU A 73 -11.87 -37.89 33.52
CA GLU A 73 -11.78 -36.75 32.61
C GLU A 73 -12.48 -35.54 33.23
N VAL A 74 -11.77 -34.41 33.27
CA VAL A 74 -12.33 -33.11 33.72
C VAL A 74 -12.24 -32.10 32.59
N GLU A 75 -13.28 -31.28 32.42
CA GLU A 75 -13.41 -30.35 31.32
C GLU A 75 -13.66 -28.91 31.76
N LYS A 76 -13.34 -27.99 30.86
CA LYS A 76 -13.72 -26.59 30.89
C LYS A 76 -14.15 -26.14 29.51
N LYS A 77 -15.13 -25.25 29.46
CA LYS A 77 -15.77 -24.75 28.25
C LYS A 77 -16.06 -23.25 28.37
N ALA A 78 -15.90 -22.52 27.28
CA ALA A 78 -16.30 -21.13 27.18
C ALA A 78 -16.99 -20.87 25.85
N LEU A 79 -18.13 -20.18 25.86
CA LEU A 79 -18.70 -19.54 24.67
C LEU A 79 -18.25 -18.08 24.62
N VAL A 80 -17.56 -17.74 23.54
CA VAL A 80 -16.92 -16.44 23.34
C VAL A 80 -17.43 -15.83 22.04
N VAL A 81 -18.13 -14.71 22.13
CA VAL A 81 -18.49 -13.91 20.96
C VAL A 81 -17.31 -12.98 20.67
N VAL A 82 -16.88 -12.95 19.42
CA VAL A 82 -15.78 -12.12 18.97
C VAL A 82 -16.27 -11.20 17.87
N ASN A 83 -16.11 -9.90 18.10
CA ASN A 83 -16.31 -8.86 17.10
C ASN A 83 -14.95 -8.28 16.75
N ALA A 84 -14.59 -8.24 15.48
CA ALA A 84 -13.27 -7.80 15.06
C ALA A 84 -13.34 -6.81 13.90
N ASP A 85 -12.74 -5.65 14.13
CA ASP A 85 -12.45 -4.68 13.08
C ASP A 85 -11.11 -5.02 12.44
N VAL A 86 -11.11 -5.14 11.13
CA VAL A 86 -9.94 -5.50 10.34
C VAL A 86 -9.63 -4.38 9.38
N THR A 87 -8.37 -3.98 9.35
CA THR A 87 -7.86 -3.02 8.39
C THR A 87 -6.74 -3.65 7.60
N VAL A 88 -6.85 -3.64 6.27
CA VAL A 88 -5.74 -3.94 5.34
C VAL A 88 -5.33 -2.61 4.72
N SER A 89 -4.07 -2.23 4.93
CA SER A 89 -3.59 -0.93 4.51
C SER A 89 -2.22 -0.94 3.85
N TYR A 90 -1.99 0.04 2.98
CA TYR A 90 -0.68 0.33 2.39
C TYR A 90 -0.27 1.74 2.80
N ASP A 91 0.90 1.87 3.41
CA ASP A 91 1.43 3.15 3.86
C ASP A 91 2.30 3.77 2.76
N LEU A 92 1.71 4.58 1.90
CA LEU A 92 2.41 5.21 0.78
C LEU A 92 3.51 6.20 1.20
N SER A 93 3.58 6.57 2.48
CA SER A 93 4.74 7.34 2.99
C SER A 93 6.05 6.55 2.96
N LYS A 94 5.97 5.22 2.85
CA LYS A 94 7.10 4.29 2.72
C LYS A 94 7.42 3.91 1.28
N LEU A 95 6.82 4.60 0.30
CA LEU A 95 7.14 4.41 -1.10
C LEU A 95 8.52 5.02 -1.38
N GLU A 96 9.41 4.25 -2.02
CA GLU A 96 10.73 4.72 -2.42
C GLU A 96 10.76 5.00 -3.91
N TYR A 97 11.36 6.12 -4.29
CA TYR A 97 11.41 6.58 -5.67
C TYR A 97 12.64 7.44 -5.93
N ASP A 98 13.06 7.47 -7.19
CA ASP A 98 14.10 8.33 -7.75
C ASP A 98 13.55 9.15 -8.92
N ILE A 99 14.11 10.34 -9.11
CA ILE A 99 13.74 11.26 -10.19
C ILE A 99 14.97 11.55 -11.02
N ASP A 100 14.91 11.17 -12.29
CA ASP A 100 15.89 11.50 -13.30
C ASP A 100 15.32 12.65 -14.16
N GLU A 101 15.72 13.87 -13.84
CA GLU A 101 15.27 15.08 -14.56
C GLU A 101 15.83 15.16 -15.99
N GLU A 102 17.00 14.56 -16.24
CA GLU A 102 17.65 14.61 -17.55
C GLU A 102 16.90 13.74 -18.56
N ASN A 103 16.53 12.52 -18.14
CA ASN A 103 15.76 11.59 -18.96
C ASN A 103 14.24 11.72 -18.77
N LYS A 104 13.79 12.59 -17.85
CA LYS A 104 12.38 12.79 -17.47
C LYS A 104 11.71 11.50 -16.98
N ILE A 105 12.39 10.78 -16.09
CA ILE A 105 11.91 9.50 -15.55
C ILE A 105 11.62 9.66 -14.07
N LEU A 106 10.43 9.21 -13.65
CA LEU A 106 10.11 8.90 -12.26
C LEU A 106 10.24 7.38 -12.08
N LEU A 107 11.22 6.94 -11.30
CA LEU A 107 11.47 5.52 -11.01
C LEU A 107 10.93 5.19 -9.62
N ILE A 108 9.91 4.35 -9.53
CA ILE A 108 9.48 3.75 -8.26
C ILE A 108 10.33 2.50 -8.03
N THR A 109 11.11 2.51 -6.95
CA THR A 109 12.03 1.41 -6.58
C THR A 109 11.41 0.48 -5.55
N HIS A 110 10.52 0.99 -4.69
CA HIS A 110 9.85 0.16 -3.69
C HIS A 110 8.40 0.61 -3.47
N ILE A 111 7.50 -0.37 -3.48
CA ILE A 111 6.11 -0.22 -3.05
C ILE A 111 5.97 -0.99 -1.73
N PRO A 112 5.44 -0.38 -0.67
CA PRO A 112 5.30 -1.02 0.63
C PRO A 112 4.38 -2.23 0.57
N TYR A 113 4.65 -3.24 1.40
CA TYR A 113 3.74 -4.36 1.60
C TYR A 113 2.50 -3.96 2.40
N GLN A 114 1.43 -4.74 2.24
CA GLN A 114 0.21 -4.55 3.04
C GLN A 114 0.46 -4.80 4.53
N GLU A 115 -0.09 -3.93 5.37
CA GLU A 115 -0.20 -4.08 6.81
C GLU A 115 -1.62 -4.49 7.16
N ILE A 116 -1.77 -5.60 7.91
CA ILE A 116 -3.07 -6.10 8.37
C ILE A 116 -3.17 -5.89 9.87
N LYS A 117 -4.11 -5.06 10.29
CA LYS A 117 -4.48 -4.87 11.69
C LYS A 117 -5.80 -5.57 11.96
N ILE A 118 -5.85 -6.30 13.06
CA ILE A 118 -7.04 -6.99 13.54
C ILE A 118 -7.23 -6.51 14.98
N ASN A 119 -8.37 -5.88 15.25
CA ASN A 119 -8.75 -5.38 16.56
C ASN A 119 -9.98 -6.17 17.04
N PRO A 120 -9.78 -7.32 17.70
CA PRO A 120 -10.86 -8.15 18.20
C PRO A 120 -11.27 -7.74 19.63
N ASP A 121 -12.57 -7.59 19.82
CA ASP A 121 -13.26 -7.51 21.10
C ASP A 121 -13.85 -8.88 21.46
N PHE A 122 -13.73 -9.26 22.73
CA PHE A 122 -14.14 -10.57 23.23
C PHE A 122 -15.21 -10.43 24.30
N GLU A 123 -16.33 -11.12 24.12
CA GLU A 123 -17.43 -11.20 25.07
C GLU A 123 -17.65 -12.65 25.51
N TYR A 124 -17.48 -12.93 26.80
CA TYR A 124 -17.60 -14.27 27.36
C TYR A 124 -18.96 -14.44 28.01
N TYR A 125 -19.74 -15.41 27.55
CA TYR A 125 -21.13 -15.59 27.99
C TYR A 125 -21.34 -16.84 28.85
N ASP A 126 -20.83 -17.99 28.41
CA ASP A 126 -21.06 -19.27 29.07
C ASP A 126 -19.72 -19.90 29.46
N ILE A 127 -19.22 -19.55 30.65
CA ILE A 127 -17.96 -20.06 31.19
C ILE A 127 -18.28 -21.16 32.20
N GLN A 128 -17.88 -22.39 31.88
CA GLN A 128 -18.07 -23.57 32.73
C GLN A 128 -16.71 -24.25 32.96
N ALA A 129 -16.42 -24.61 34.20
CA ALA A 129 -15.19 -25.30 34.54
C ALA A 129 -15.40 -26.28 35.69
N ASP A 130 -14.88 -27.50 35.53
CA ASP A 130 -14.82 -28.46 36.62
C ASP A 130 -13.86 -27.98 37.71
N PHE A 131 -14.13 -28.38 38.96
CA PHE A 131 -13.35 -27.94 40.13
C PHE A 131 -11.83 -28.18 39.99
N LEU A 132 -11.45 -29.27 39.32
CA LEU A 132 -10.04 -29.66 39.10
C LEU A 132 -9.44 -29.17 37.78
N ASN A 133 -10.21 -28.44 36.95
CA ASN A 133 -9.75 -27.86 35.68
C ASN A 133 -10.33 -26.45 35.50
N GLN A 134 -9.86 -25.51 36.32
CA GLN A 134 -10.31 -24.11 36.27
C GLN A 134 -9.67 -23.35 35.10
N PHE A 135 -10.26 -22.20 34.76
CA PHE A 135 -9.66 -21.27 33.80
C PHE A 135 -8.44 -20.57 34.40
N GLU A 136 -7.37 -20.57 33.63
CA GLU A 136 -6.11 -19.91 33.94
C GLU A 136 -5.81 -18.83 32.89
N ALA A 137 -4.90 -17.91 33.20
CA ALA A 137 -4.46 -16.88 32.25
C ALA A 137 -4.00 -17.45 30.90
N LYS A 138 -3.42 -18.65 30.92
CA LYS A 138 -3.00 -19.36 29.71
C LYS A 138 -4.19 -19.67 28.78
N ASP A 139 -5.34 -20.07 29.31
CA ASP A 139 -6.50 -20.44 28.49
C ASP A 139 -7.05 -19.23 27.72
N TYR A 140 -7.08 -18.06 28.35
CA TYR A 140 -7.49 -16.82 27.67
C TYR A 140 -6.52 -16.43 26.54
N ASN A 141 -5.21 -16.64 26.74
CA ASN A 141 -4.22 -16.44 25.69
C ASN A 141 -4.40 -17.46 24.56
N ASP A 142 -4.68 -18.72 24.89
CA ASP A 142 -4.93 -19.78 23.90
C ASP A 142 -6.20 -19.48 23.07
N ILE A 143 -7.26 -18.98 23.70
CA ILE A 143 -8.49 -18.50 23.02
C ILE A 143 -8.14 -17.36 22.07
N LYS A 144 -7.43 -16.32 22.55
CA LYS A 144 -7.05 -15.16 21.75
C LYS A 144 -6.22 -15.55 20.52
N GLU A 145 -5.24 -16.42 20.68
CA GLU A 145 -4.39 -16.90 19.57
C GLU A 145 -5.19 -17.74 18.57
N THR A 146 -6.09 -18.59 19.04
CA THR A 146 -6.95 -19.43 18.19
C THR A 146 -7.88 -18.55 17.34
N VAL A 147 -8.56 -17.61 17.98
CA VAL A 147 -9.44 -16.63 17.32
C VAL A 147 -8.68 -15.81 16.29
N LYS A 148 -7.49 -15.29 16.65
CA LYS A 148 -6.65 -14.51 15.72
C LYS A 148 -6.28 -15.31 14.48
N LYS A 149 -5.91 -16.59 14.63
CA LYS A 149 -5.60 -17.49 13.49
C LYS A 149 -6.83 -17.73 12.61
N GLN A 150 -8.00 -17.95 13.21
CA GLN A 150 -9.24 -18.17 12.45
C GLN A 150 -9.68 -16.92 11.69
N LEU A 151 -9.61 -15.74 12.33
CA LEU A 151 -9.86 -14.46 11.68
C LEU A 151 -8.88 -14.22 10.53
N MET A 152 -7.58 -14.47 10.74
CA MET A 152 -6.58 -14.33 9.68
C MET A 152 -6.89 -15.21 8.46
N LYS A 153 -7.27 -16.48 8.70
CA LYS A 153 -7.70 -17.40 7.64
C LYS A 153 -8.94 -16.88 6.90
N LYS A 154 -9.89 -16.26 7.60
CA LYS A 154 -11.07 -15.64 6.96
C LYS A 154 -10.69 -14.43 6.12
N ILE A 155 -9.80 -13.57 6.63
CA ILE A 155 -9.28 -12.41 5.90
C ILE A 155 -8.57 -12.85 4.63
N GLU A 156 -7.76 -13.91 4.70
CA GLU A 156 -7.06 -14.50 3.56
C GLU A 156 -8.00 -15.02 2.48
N ASN A 157 -9.15 -15.58 2.86
CA ASN A 157 -10.16 -16.09 1.94
C ASN A 157 -11.19 -15.03 1.52
N SER A 158 -11.06 -13.79 2.01
CA SER A 158 -11.97 -12.69 1.71
C SER A 158 -11.42 -11.79 0.60
N ASP A 159 -12.29 -10.93 0.06
CA ASP A 159 -11.90 -9.90 -0.90
C ASP A 159 -11.15 -8.72 -0.26
N LEU A 160 -10.90 -8.73 1.06
CA LEU A 160 -10.33 -7.58 1.76
C LEU A 160 -8.93 -7.23 1.24
N LYS A 161 -8.09 -8.25 1.00
CA LYS A 161 -6.73 -8.07 0.46
C LYS A 161 -6.75 -7.62 -1.00
N SER A 162 -7.59 -8.24 -1.83
CA SER A 162 -7.71 -7.88 -3.25
C SER A 162 -8.25 -6.46 -3.41
N ASN A 163 -9.25 -6.07 -2.61
CA ASN A 163 -9.79 -4.72 -2.60
C ASN A 163 -8.75 -3.68 -2.15
N ALA A 164 -7.95 -3.97 -1.12
CA ALA A 164 -6.87 -3.09 -0.70
C ALA A 164 -5.81 -2.94 -1.79
N LYS A 165 -5.42 -4.05 -2.46
CA LYS A 165 -4.51 -4.03 -3.60
C LYS A 165 -5.10 -3.18 -4.74
N ASN A 166 -6.35 -3.40 -5.13
CA ASN A 166 -6.99 -2.64 -6.22
C ASN A 166 -7.06 -1.15 -5.91
N ARG A 167 -7.31 -0.77 -4.66
CA ARG A 167 -7.24 0.63 -4.23
C ARG A 167 -5.83 1.21 -4.35
N LEU A 168 -4.80 0.47 -3.92
CA LEU A 168 -3.41 0.87 -4.09
C LEU A 168 -3.10 1.11 -5.58
N LEU A 169 -3.45 0.16 -6.45
CA LEU A 169 -3.20 0.27 -7.89
C LEU A 169 -3.93 1.46 -8.52
N SER A 170 -5.14 1.78 -8.05
CA SER A 170 -5.88 2.97 -8.45
C SER A 170 -5.17 4.26 -8.04
N GLU A 171 -4.61 4.33 -6.82
CA GLU A 171 -3.80 5.48 -6.39
C GLU A 171 -2.50 5.59 -7.20
N LEU A 172 -1.80 4.48 -7.45
CA LEU A 172 -0.60 4.48 -8.30
C LEU A 172 -0.89 4.90 -9.74
N SER A 173 -2.06 4.52 -10.28
CA SER A 173 -2.50 4.93 -11.62
C SER A 173 -2.64 6.45 -11.74
N LYS A 174 -2.99 7.15 -10.65
CA LYS A 174 -3.04 8.63 -10.66
C LYS A 174 -1.65 9.24 -10.81
N PHE A 175 -0.60 8.62 -10.24
CA PHE A 175 0.77 9.07 -10.46
C PHE A 175 1.20 8.91 -11.90
N TYR A 176 0.86 7.78 -12.53
CA TYR A 176 1.12 7.58 -13.95
C TYR A 176 0.46 8.65 -14.81
N ILE A 177 -0.83 8.93 -14.59
CA ILE A 177 -1.55 9.94 -15.35
C ILE A 177 -0.91 11.32 -15.20
N LEU A 178 -0.56 11.73 -13.96
CA LEU A 178 0.10 13.01 -13.71
C LEU A 178 1.46 13.07 -14.41
N THR A 179 2.32 12.07 -14.17
CA THR A 179 3.68 12.01 -14.70
C THR A 179 3.67 12.06 -16.24
N ASN A 180 2.81 11.25 -16.87
CA ASN A 180 2.67 11.22 -18.32
C ASN A 180 2.12 12.56 -18.87
N SER A 181 1.15 13.18 -18.19
CA SER A 181 0.63 14.49 -18.60
C SER A 181 1.69 15.61 -18.62
N LEU A 182 2.75 15.48 -17.82
CA LEU A 182 3.88 16.40 -17.77
C LEU A 182 4.97 16.06 -18.81
N GLY A 183 4.78 15.00 -19.60
CA GLY A 183 5.74 14.47 -20.58
C GLY A 183 6.88 13.68 -19.95
N TRP A 184 6.65 13.12 -18.75
CA TRP A 184 7.59 12.26 -18.03
C TRP A 184 7.17 10.80 -18.13
N THR A 185 8.13 9.89 -17.99
CA THR A 185 7.91 8.44 -18.00
C THR A 185 7.91 7.89 -16.58
N LEU A 186 6.92 7.05 -16.25
CA LEU A 186 6.90 6.31 -14.99
C LEU A 186 7.54 4.93 -15.20
N GLN A 187 8.44 4.55 -14.30
CA GLN A 187 9.05 3.22 -14.27
C GLN A 187 8.83 2.56 -12.91
N TYR A 188 8.73 1.23 -12.91
CA TYR A 188 8.73 0.41 -11.71
C TYR A 188 9.73 -0.73 -11.86
N ASN A 189 10.69 -0.84 -10.93
CA ASN A 189 11.78 -1.82 -10.99
C ASN A 189 12.42 -1.89 -12.39
N GLU A 190 12.78 -0.73 -12.95
CA GLU A 190 13.41 -0.58 -14.28
C GLU A 190 12.53 -0.98 -15.48
N ASN A 191 11.26 -1.34 -15.26
CA ASN A 191 10.30 -1.57 -16.32
C ASN A 191 9.50 -0.28 -16.58
N ILE A 192 9.43 0.13 -17.84
CA ILE A 192 8.59 1.25 -18.27
C ILE A 192 7.14 0.83 -18.17
N LEU A 193 6.32 1.68 -17.54
CA LEU A 193 4.88 1.52 -17.51
C LEU A 193 4.30 2.36 -18.65
N GLU A 194 3.81 1.71 -19.70
CA GLU A 194 3.28 2.38 -20.90
C GLU A 194 1.80 2.75 -20.76
N SER A 195 1.10 2.15 -19.80
CA SER A 195 -0.35 2.35 -19.60
C SER A 195 -0.77 2.20 -18.13
N SER A 196 -1.93 2.78 -17.77
CA SER A 196 -2.55 2.53 -16.46
C SER A 196 -2.99 1.07 -16.28
N SER A 197 -3.22 0.33 -17.37
CA SER A 197 -3.50 -1.10 -17.33
C SER A 197 -2.32 -1.92 -16.81
N GLU A 198 -1.09 -1.58 -17.19
CA GLU A 198 0.12 -2.28 -16.71
C GLU A 198 0.34 -2.11 -15.21
N ILE A 199 -0.13 -1.00 -14.62
CA ILE A 199 -0.15 -0.83 -13.16
C ILE A 199 -1.07 -1.88 -12.52
N GLY A 200 -2.20 -2.18 -13.17
CA GLY A 200 -3.13 -3.26 -12.78
C GLY A 200 -2.46 -4.62 -12.64
N ASP A 201 -1.47 -4.89 -13.49
CA ASP A 201 -0.80 -6.19 -13.61
C ASP A 201 0.45 -6.32 -12.73
N LEU A 202 0.76 -5.30 -11.92
CA LEU A 202 1.92 -5.33 -11.02
C LEU A 202 1.84 -6.51 -10.03
N LYS A 203 2.92 -7.29 -10.02
CA LYS A 203 3.16 -8.34 -9.05
C LYS A 203 3.76 -7.72 -7.79
N LEU A 204 2.86 -7.39 -6.86
CA LEU A 204 3.14 -6.89 -5.50
C LEU A 204 3.04 -8.04 -4.49
#